data_AF-A0A087RRX7-F1
#
_entry.id   AF-A0A087RRX7-F1
#
_cell.length_a   1.000
_cell.length_b   1.000
_cell.length_c   1.000
_cell.angle_alpha   90.00
_cell.angle_beta   90.00
_cell.angle_gamma   90.00
#
_symmetry.space_group_name_H-M   'P 1'
#
loop_
_entity.id
_entity.type
_entity.pdbx_description
1 polymer ?
#
loop_
_entity_poly.entity_id
_entity_poly.type
_entity_poly.pdbx_seq_one_letter_code
_entity_poly.pdbx_strand_id
1 'polypeptide(L)' 'MKNSELRKLVSQYKEIKDKQKKKHVDNFKLAERLKEIERRYFHETGRTLKSDLKEFKEN' A
#
# COMPACT_ATOMS: atom_id res chain seq x y z
N MET A 1 -11.96 -9.74 2.53
CA MET A 1 -10.73 -10.00 3.32
C MET A 1 -11.01 -9.99 4.81
N LYS A 2 -10.31 -10.82 5.60
CA LYS A 2 -10.23 -10.64 7.06
C LYS A 2 -9.42 -9.37 7.37
N ASN A 3 -9.74 -8.66 8.46
CA ASN A 3 -9.00 -7.45 8.90
C ASN A 3 -7.46 -7.63 8.96
N SER A 4 -6.98 -8.85 9.18
CA SER A 4 -5.55 -9.19 9.19
C SER A 4 -4.88 -9.04 7.81
N GLU A 5 -5.59 -9.30 6.72
CA GLU A 5 -5.07 -9.17 5.36
C GLU A 5 -5.03 -7.71 4.89
N LEU A 6 -6.02 -6.90 5.29
CA LEU A 6 -6.00 -5.46 5.05
C LEU A 6 -4.79 -4.80 5.72
N ARG A 7 -4.53 -5.14 6.98
CA ARG A 7 -3.32 -4.70 7.68
C ARG A 7 -2.04 -5.14 6.96
N LYS A 8 -2.00 -6.36 6.42
CA LYS A 8 -0.85 -6.83 5.62
C LYS A 8 -0.67 -6.03 4.33
N LEU A 9 -1.74 -5.73 3.61
CA LEU A 9 -1.70 -4.90 2.40
C LEU A 9 -1.21 -3.48 2.71
N VAL A 10 -1.67 -2.88 3.82
CA VAL A 10 -1.22 -1.57 4.30
C VAL A 10 0.27 -1.59 4.65
N SER A 11 0.73 -2.59 5.41
CA SER A 11 2.15 -2.73 5.75
C SER A 11 3.02 -2.93 4.51
N GLN A 12 2.62 -3.81 3.58
CA GLN A 12 3.33 -4.03 2.33
C GLN A 12 3.41 -2.75 1.49
N TYR A 13 2.29 -2.03 1.36
CA TYR A 13 2.28 -0.75 0.65
C TYR A 13 3.26 0.24 1.28
N LYS A 14 3.25 0.37 2.61
CA LYS A 14 4.13 1.29 3.34
C LYS A 14 5.60 0.92 3.14
N GLU A 15 5.95 -0.35 3.26
CA GLU A 15 7.31 -0.84 2.99
C GLU A 15 7.75 -0.59 1.55
N ILE A 16 6.88 -0.83 0.57
CA ILE A 16 7.19 -0.59 -0.83
C ILE A 16 7.39 0.91 -1.09
N LYS A 17 6.55 1.76 -0.50
CA LYS A 17 6.68 3.23 -0.59
C LYS A 17 7.97 3.74 0.06
N ASP A 18 8.38 3.13 1.17
CA ASP A 18 9.62 3.46 1.85
C ASP A 18 10.83 2.99 1.03
N LYS A 19 10.75 1.79 0.43
CA LYS A 19 11.73 1.28 -0.53
C LYS A 19 11.84 2.19 -1.76
N GLN A 20 10.73 2.70 -2.32
CA GLN A 20 10.72 3.67 -3.44
C GLN A 20 11.55 4.94 -3.17
N LYS A 21 11.71 5.35 -1.91
CA LYS A 21 12.54 6.52 -1.56
C LYS A 21 14.04 6.23 -1.63
N LYS A 22 14.46 4.96 -1.72
CA LYS A 22 15.88 4.59 -1.80
C LYS A 22 16.41 4.82 -3.21
N LYS A 23 17.64 5.37 -3.30
CA LYS A 23 18.28 5.86 -4.54
C LYS A 23 18.60 4.77 -5.58
N HIS A 24 18.58 3.49 -5.20
CA HIS A 24 18.92 2.34 -6.04
C HIS A 24 17.79 1.30 -6.08
N VAL A 25 16.57 1.73 -6.33
CA VAL A 25 15.43 0.81 -6.38
C VAL A 25 14.68 0.95 -7.71
N ASP A 26 14.23 -0.17 -8.25
CA ASP A 26 13.37 -0.22 -9.43
C ASP A 26 12.00 0.38 -9.12
N ASN A 27 11.92 1.69 -9.23
CA ASN A 27 10.73 2.46 -8.91
C ASN A 27 9.54 2.03 -9.77
N PHE A 28 9.80 1.59 -11.01
CA PHE A 28 8.79 1.05 -11.93
C PHE A 28 8.15 -0.24 -11.40
N LYS A 29 8.99 -1.21 -11.01
CA LYS A 29 8.54 -2.51 -10.46
C LYS A 29 7.81 -2.34 -9.14
N LEU A 30 8.25 -1.40 -8.29
CA LEU A 30 7.56 -1.06 -7.05
C LEU A 30 6.22 -0.35 -7.30
N ALA A 31 6.15 0.54 -8.29
CA ALA A 31 4.91 1.22 -8.66
C ALA A 31 3.85 0.25 -9.22
N GLU A 32 4.25 -0.75 -10.01
CA GLU A 32 3.34 -1.80 -10.46
C GLU A 32 2.78 -2.62 -9.29
N ARG A 33 3.64 -3.05 -8.35
CA ARG A 33 3.20 -3.73 -7.13
C ARG A 33 2.24 -2.88 -6.31
N LEU A 34 2.52 -1.58 -6.15
CA LEU A 34 1.62 -0.68 -5.43
C LEU A 34 0.25 -0.60 -6.09
N LYS A 35 0.19 -0.49 -7.43
CA LYS A 35 -1.08 -0.47 -8.17
C LYS A 35 -1.87 -1.76 -7.99
N GLU A 36 -1.20 -2.91 -7.98
CA GLU A 36 -1.85 -4.20 -7.76
C GLU A 36 -2.46 -4.30 -6.35
N ILE A 37 -1.67 -3.94 -5.33
CA ILE A 37 -2.12 -3.89 -3.93
C ILE A 37 -3.29 -2.90 -3.77
N GLU A 38 -3.19 -1.70 -4.36
CA GLU A 38 -4.21 -0.66 -4.28
C GLU A 38 -5.52 -1.09 -4.96
N ARG A 39 -5.42 -1.74 -6.13
CA ARG A 39 -6.58 -2.25 -6.88
C ARG A 39 -7.27 -3.40 -6.13
N ARG A 40 -6.50 -4.31 -5.51
CA ARG A 40 -7.03 -5.42 -4.72
C ARG A 40 -7.70 -4.94 -3.43
N TYR A 41 -7.04 -4.01 -2.73
CA TYR A 41 -7.59 -3.39 -1.52
C TYR A 41 -8.87 -2.60 -1.82
N PHE A 42 -8.91 -1.83 -2.90
CA PHE A 42 -10.10 -1.09 -3.32
C PHE A 42 -11.25 -2.02 -3.68
N HIS A 43 -10.97 -3.14 -4.35
CA HIS A 43 -11.99 -4.13 -4.69
C HIS A 43 -12.65 -4.74 -3.44
N GLU A 44 -11.91 -4.86 -2.34
CA GLU A 44 -12.39 -5.48 -1.11
C GLU A 44 -12.93 -4.52 -0.06
N THR A 45 -12.41 -3.29 0.00
CA THR A 45 -12.82 -2.29 1.01
C THR A 45 -13.64 -1.14 0.44
N GLY A 46 -13.64 -0.96 -0.88
CA GLY A 46 -14.17 0.24 -1.54
C GLY A 46 -13.38 1.51 -1.24
N ARG A 47 -12.24 1.42 -0.54
CA ARG A 47 -11.40 2.56 -0.14
C ARG A 47 -10.03 2.48 -0.79
N THR A 48 -9.41 3.63 -1.01
CA THR A 48 -8.02 3.67 -1.49
C THR A 48 -7.07 3.54 -0.30
N LEU A 49 -6.10 2.64 -0.43
CA LEU A 49 -5.01 2.43 0.54
C LEU A 49 -4.30 3.74 0.92
N LYS A 50 -4.23 4.67 -0.03
CA LYS A 50 -3.64 6.00 0.13
C LYS A 50 -4.40 6.86 1.15
N SER A 51 -5.73 6.74 1.24
CA SER A 51 -6.53 7.42 2.27
C SER A 51 -6.33 6.76 3.63
N ASP A 52 -6.38 5.44 3.69
CA ASP A 52 -6.18 4.67 4.92
C ASP A 52 -4.81 4.98 5.56
N LEU A 53 -3.74 5.01 4.75
CA LEU A 53 -2.39 5.39 5.20
C LEU A 53 -2.26 6.83 5.68
N LYS A 54 -3.11 7.74 5.21
CA LYS A 54 -3.12 9.14 5.65
C LYS A 54 -3.84 9.25 6.99
N GLU A 55 -4.91 8.48 7.17
CA GLU A 55 -5.69 8.37 8.41
C GLU A 55 -4.89 7.66 9.53
N PHE A 56 -4.06 6.67 9.20
CA PHE A 56 -3.13 6.01 10.15
C PHE A 56 -2.05 6.92 10.75
N LYS A 57 -1.92 8.17 10.30
CA LYS A 57 -0.93 9.13 10.79
C LYS A 57 -1.46 10.05 11.90
N GLU A 58 -2.76 9.97 12.22
CA GLU A 58 -3.40 10.66 13.33
C GLU A 58 -3.88 9.64 14.36
N ASN A 59 -2.95 9.14 15.18
CA ASN A 59 -3.22 8.65 16.55
C ASN A 59 -1.92 8.54 17.34
#